data_AF-A0A2P4WX76-F1
#
_entry.id   AF-A0A2P4WX76-F1
#
_cell.length_a   1.000
_cell.length_b   1.000
_cell.length_c   1.000
_cell.angle_alpha   90.00
_cell.angle_beta   90.00
_cell.angle_gamma   90.00
#
_symmetry.space_group_name_H-M   'P 1'
#
loop_
_entity.id
_entity.type
_entity.pdbx_description
1 polymer ?
#
loop_
_entity_poly.entity_id
_entity_poly.type
_entity_poly.pdbx_seq_one_letter_code
_entity_poly.pdbx_strand_id
1 'polypeptide(L)'
;MPVNRDLPAGIPSRPVARAPGVKKPSGLNVARFIAREEELYQARKYTHFNETTASRTLWEEKQNRQTGSGPRVQLNKRLDEERELLNKEVLAIRQDRLQKYYENCYQEWEKELRARGLALVRDRD
;
A
#
# COMPACT_ATOMS: atom_id res chain seq x y z
N MET A 1 21.28 17.40 47.47
CA MET A 1 22.24 17.90 46.46
C MET A 1 21.44 18.42 45.26
N PRO A 2 21.57 19.69 44.84
CA PRO A 2 20.90 20.17 43.64
C PRO A 2 21.68 19.65 42.42
N VAL A 3 21.00 18.96 41.52
CA VAL A 3 21.59 18.43 40.28
C VAL A 3 21.22 19.38 39.15
N ASN A 4 22.19 20.14 38.65
CA ASN A 4 22.04 20.91 37.41
C ASN A 4 21.99 19.93 36.24
N ARG A 5 20.89 19.94 35.47
CA ARG A 5 20.64 19.01 34.37
C ARG A 5 21.20 19.48 33.01
N ASP A 6 21.72 20.70 32.95
CA ASP A 6 22.21 21.31 31.71
C ASP A 6 23.72 21.11 31.48
N LEU A 7 24.38 20.28 32.30
CA LEU A 7 25.80 19.96 32.16
C LEU A 7 25.99 18.46 31.85
N PRO A 8 26.91 18.09 30.94
CA PRO A 8 27.24 16.69 30.68
C PRO A 8 27.79 16.03 31.95
N ALA A 9 27.40 14.78 32.18
CA ALA A 9 27.74 14.04 33.40
C ALA A 9 29.27 13.91 33.58
N GLY A 10 29.80 14.35 34.72
CA GLY A 10 31.19 14.06 35.13
C GLY A 10 32.01 15.22 35.71
N ILE A 11 31.54 16.46 35.71
CA ILE A 11 32.30 17.60 36.26
C ILE A 11 31.79 17.97 37.66
N PRO A 12 32.63 17.95 38.72
CA PRO A 12 32.20 18.38 40.05
C PRO A 12 31.95 19.90 40.06
N SER A 13 30.69 20.29 40.17
CA SER A 13 30.29 21.71 40.26
C SER A 13 30.75 22.30 41.59
N ARG A 14 31.69 23.26 41.53
CA ARG A 14 32.13 24.06 42.68
C ARG A 14 30.92 24.76 43.33
N PRO A 15 30.79 24.81 44.67
CA PRO A 15 29.67 25.50 45.30
C PRO A 15 29.78 27.01 45.03
N VAL A 16 28.91 27.52 44.15
CA VAL A 16 28.73 28.96 43.95
C VAL A 16 28.22 29.54 45.26
N ALA A 17 28.99 30.49 45.83
CA ALA A 17 28.59 31.24 47.02
C ALA A 17 27.21 31.87 46.76
N ARG A 18 26.21 31.49 47.57
CA ARG A 18 24.85 32.01 47.45
C ARG A 18 24.85 33.48 47.83
N ALA A 19 24.54 34.35 46.86
CA ALA A 19 24.16 35.73 47.13
C ALA A 19 22.91 35.77 48.03
N PRO A 20 22.78 36.78 48.91
CA PRO A 20 21.70 36.83 49.89
C PRO A 20 20.32 36.98 49.23
N GLY A 21 19.49 35.96 49.43
CA GLY A 21 18.03 36.01 49.56
C GLY A 21 17.22 36.94 48.64
N VAL A 22 17.24 36.71 47.32
CA VAL A 22 16.12 37.20 46.48
C VAL A 22 14.90 36.34 46.80
N LYS A 23 13.91 36.92 47.50
CA LYS A 23 12.63 36.27 47.78
C LYS A 23 11.99 35.91 46.43
N LYS A 24 11.91 34.61 46.12
CA LYS A 24 11.18 34.14 44.93
C LYS A 24 9.76 34.72 45.00
N PRO A 25 9.23 35.30 43.92
CA PRO A 25 7.87 35.83 43.94
C PRO A 25 6.91 34.71 44.35
N SER A 26 6.13 34.96 45.40
CA SER A 26 5.13 34.02 45.89
C SER A 26 4.17 33.71 44.75
N GLY A 27 3.99 32.43 44.43
CA GLY A 27 3.14 31.98 43.32
C GLY A 27 3.89 31.44 42.09
N LEU A 28 5.21 31.64 41.96
CA LEU A 28 5.96 31.08 40.84
C LEU A 28 5.87 29.54 40.75
N ASN A 29 5.85 28.87 41.91
CA ASN A 29 5.70 27.41 41.96
C ASN A 29 4.29 26.97 41.55
N VAL A 30 3.26 27.76 41.88
CA VAL A 30 1.87 27.48 41.50
C VAL A 30 1.69 27.69 40.00
N ALA A 31 2.21 28.79 39.45
CA ALA A 31 2.19 29.03 38.00
C ALA A 31 2.92 27.93 37.21
N ARG A 32 4.10 27.49 37.69
CA ARG A 32 4.83 26.36 37.10
C ARG A 32 4.08 25.04 37.20
N PHE A 33 3.36 24.82 38.30
CA PHE A 33 2.54 23.63 38.48
C PHE A 33 1.35 23.64 37.52
N ILE A 34 0.64 24.75 37.42
CA ILE A 34 -0.49 24.93 36.49
C ILE A 34 -0.03 24.71 35.04
N ALA A 35 1.05 25.38 34.61
CA ALA A 35 1.59 25.22 33.27
C ALA A 35 1.96 23.75 32.96
N ARG A 36 2.58 23.06 33.93
CA ARG A 36 2.93 21.65 33.78
C ARG A 36 1.69 20.74 33.70
N GLU A 37 0.66 21.01 34.50
CA GLU A 37 -0.60 20.25 34.45
C GLU A 37 -1.34 20.49 33.13
N GLU A 38 -1.34 21.72 32.62
CA GLU A 38 -1.88 22.05 31.29
C GLU A 38 -1.13 21.31 30.18
N GLU A 39 0.21 21.30 30.21
CA GLU A 39 1.04 20.53 29.27
C GLU A 39 0.72 19.02 29.33
N LEU A 40 0.60 18.45 30.54
CA LEU A 40 0.24 17.04 30.71
C LEU A 40 -1.16 16.73 30.20
N TYR A 41 -2.11 17.64 30.44
CA TYR A 41 -3.47 17.50 29.94
C TYR A 41 -3.50 17.51 28.40
N GLN A 42 -2.79 18.45 27.77
CA GLN A 42 -2.70 18.51 26.31
C GLN A 42 -2.02 17.26 25.74
N ALA A 43 -0.94 16.79 26.36
CA ALA A 43 -0.26 15.57 25.95
C ALA A 43 -1.20 14.36 25.98
N ARG A 44 -1.96 14.17 27.08
CA ARG A 44 -2.94 13.07 27.20
C ARG A 44 -4.05 13.16 26.16
N LYS A 45 -4.55 14.38 25.89
CA LYS A 45 -5.58 14.59 24.87
C LYS A 45 -5.04 14.25 23.49
N TYR A 46 -3.82 14.66 23.19
CA TYR A 46 -3.15 14.35 21.92
C TYR A 46 -2.93 12.84 21.75
N THR A 47 -2.41 12.15 22.76
CA THR A 47 -2.20 10.69 22.68
C THR A 47 -3.50 9.95 22.44
N HIS A 48 -4.56 10.29 23.18
CA HIS A 48 -5.87 9.67 22.99
C HIS A 48 -6.43 9.89 21.56
N PHE A 49 -6.34 11.12 21.06
CA PHE A 49 -6.80 11.43 19.70
C PHE A 49 -5.97 10.70 18.64
N ASN A 50 -4.66 10.64 18.82
CA ASN A 50 -3.76 9.95 17.91
C ASN A 50 -4.01 8.43 17.90
N GLU A 51 -4.20 7.80 19.08
CA GLU A 51 -4.52 6.38 19.21
C GLU A 51 -5.85 6.02 18.53
N THR A 52 -6.86 6.87 18.71
CA THR A 52 -8.17 6.70 18.05
C THR A 52 -8.03 6.78 16.54
N THR A 53 -7.26 7.78 16.06
CA THR A 53 -7.02 7.98 14.63
C THR A 53 -6.23 6.81 14.04
N ALA A 54 -5.17 6.35 14.72
CA ALA A 54 -4.37 5.20 14.32
C ALA A 54 -5.19 3.91 14.27
N SER A 55 -6.08 3.69 15.24
CA SER A 55 -6.96 2.53 15.25
C SER A 55 -7.94 2.56 14.08
N ARG A 56 -8.47 3.75 13.76
CA ARG A 56 -9.38 3.94 12.62
C ARG A 56 -8.67 3.71 11.29
N THR A 57 -7.49 4.27 11.08
CA THR A 57 -6.75 4.10 9.82
C THR A 57 -6.37 2.64 9.58
N LEU A 58 -5.94 1.92 10.62
CA LEU A 58 -5.67 0.48 10.52
C LEU A 58 -6.93 -0.32 10.17
N TRP A 59 -8.07 0.03 10.76
CA TRP A 59 -9.33 -0.63 10.44
C TRP A 59 -9.77 -0.35 9.00
N GLU A 60 -9.70 0.89 8.54
CA GLU A 60 -10.02 1.28 7.17
C GLU A 60 -9.10 0.57 6.16
N GLU A 61 -7.79 0.47 6.45
CA GLU A 61 -6.86 -0.29 5.61
C GLU A 61 -7.21 -1.78 5.56
N LYS A 62 -7.52 -2.38 6.71
CA LYS A 62 -7.94 -3.78 6.78
C LYS A 62 -9.22 -4.03 6.00
N GLN A 63 -10.20 -3.13 6.09
CA GLN A 63 -11.44 -3.21 5.31
C GLN A 63 -11.16 -3.06 3.81
N ASN A 64 -10.33 -2.10 3.39
CA ASN A 64 -9.97 -1.92 1.99
C ASN A 64 -9.29 -3.17 1.40
N ARG A 65 -8.47 -3.87 2.20
CA ARG A 65 -7.87 -5.16 1.82
C ARG A 65 -8.90 -6.28 1.72
N GLN A 66 -9.80 -6.42 2.70
CA GLN A 66 -10.79 -7.50 2.75
C GLN A 66 -11.90 -7.34 1.70
N THR A 67 -12.49 -6.15 1.60
CA THR A 67 -13.61 -5.88 0.71
C THR A 67 -13.16 -5.76 -0.75
N GLY A 68 -11.84 -5.77 -1.01
CA GLY A 68 -11.29 -5.47 -2.33
C GLY A 68 -11.74 -4.10 -2.84
N SER A 69 -12.09 -3.20 -1.92
CA SER A 69 -12.64 -1.88 -2.21
C SER A 69 -11.52 -0.86 -2.00
N GLY A 70 -10.74 -0.66 -3.05
CA GLY A 70 -9.69 0.35 -3.06
C GLY A 70 -9.25 0.63 -4.49
N PRO A 71 -8.61 1.79 -4.74
CA PRO A 71 -8.15 2.17 -6.07
C PRO A 71 -7.27 1.10 -6.73
N ARG A 72 -6.44 0.42 -5.94
CA ARG A 72 -5.55 -0.66 -6.40
C ARG A 72 -6.32 -1.90 -6.87
N VAL A 73 -7.41 -2.27 -6.22
CA VAL A 73 -8.18 -3.46 -6.61
C VAL A 73 -9.04 -3.17 -7.83
N GLN A 74 -9.61 -1.96 -7.92
CA GLN A 74 -10.31 -1.53 -9.14
C GLN A 74 -9.35 -1.48 -10.35
N LEU A 75 -8.12 -1.00 -10.14
CA LEU A 75 -7.09 -1.02 -11.17
C LEU A 75 -6.76 -2.46 -11.60
N ASN A 76 -6.52 -3.36 -10.64
CA ASN A 76 -6.23 -4.77 -10.95
C ASN A 76 -7.37 -5.43 -11.73
N LYS A 77 -8.63 -5.18 -11.37
CA LYS A 77 -9.79 -5.69 -12.12
C LYS A 77 -9.78 -5.25 -13.58
N ARG A 78 -9.50 -3.96 -13.83
CA ARG A 78 -9.38 -3.44 -15.22
C ARG A 78 -8.24 -4.10 -15.98
N LEU A 79 -7.09 -4.29 -15.33
CA LEU A 79 -5.95 -4.98 -15.93
C LEU A 79 -6.26 -6.45 -16.26
N ASP A 80 -7.00 -7.13 -15.37
CA ASP A 80 -7.43 -8.51 -15.61
C ASP A 80 -8.42 -8.58 -16.79
N GLU A 81 -9.38 -7.66 -16.88
CA GLU A 81 -10.32 -7.53 -18.01
C GLU A 81 -9.58 -7.26 -19.33
N GLU A 82 -8.64 -6.32 -19.35
CA GLU A 82 -7.81 -6.02 -20.52
C GLU A 82 -7.00 -7.26 -20.95
N ARG A 83 -6.42 -7.99 -20.00
CA ARG A 83 -5.68 -9.23 -20.27
C ARG A 83 -6.56 -10.31 -20.86
N GLU A 84 -7.80 -10.46 -20.39
CA GLU A 84 -8.75 -11.42 -20.96
C GLU A 84 -9.13 -11.08 -22.41
N LEU A 85 -9.34 -9.80 -22.72
CA LEU A 85 -9.63 -9.35 -24.08
C LEU A 85 -8.45 -9.62 -25.02
N LEU A 86 -7.24 -9.26 -24.59
CA LEU A 86 -6.01 -9.56 -25.34
C LEU A 86 -5.84 -11.07 -25.59
N ASN A 87 -6.11 -11.91 -24.60
CA ASN A 87 -6.05 -13.36 -24.77
C ASN A 87 -7.08 -13.87 -25.79
N LYS A 88 -8.30 -13.33 -25.78
CA LYS A 88 -9.34 -13.68 -26.76
C LYS A 88 -8.93 -13.29 -28.18
N GLU A 89 -8.38 -12.09 -28.36
CA GLU A 89 -7.89 -11.62 -29.66
C GLU A 89 -6.75 -12.51 -30.19
N VAL A 90 -5.78 -12.85 -29.33
CA VAL A 90 -4.67 -13.73 -29.70
C VAL A 90 -5.17 -15.12 -30.11
N LEU A 91 -6.12 -15.68 -29.37
CA LEU A 91 -6.71 -16.98 -29.70
C LEU A 91 -7.47 -16.94 -31.03
N ALA A 92 -8.25 -15.88 -31.28
CA ALA A 92 -8.96 -15.71 -32.55
C ALA A 92 -7.99 -15.61 -33.73
N ILE A 93 -6.93 -14.81 -33.61
CA ILE A 93 -5.89 -14.69 -34.65
C ILE A 93 -5.18 -16.02 -34.87
N ARG A 94 -4.85 -16.75 -33.79
CA ARG A 94 -4.21 -18.06 -33.89
C ARG A 94 -5.11 -19.07 -34.59
N GLN A 95 -6.39 -19.08 -34.28
CA GLN A 95 -7.37 -19.96 -34.91
C GLN A 95 -7.48 -19.68 -36.41
N ASP A 96 -7.63 -18.41 -36.80
CA ASP A 96 -7.69 -18.00 -38.22
C ASP A 96 -6.41 -18.41 -38.99
N ARG A 97 -5.24 -18.22 -38.37
CA ARG A 97 -3.96 -18.65 -38.96
C ARG A 97 -3.87 -20.16 -39.13
N LEU A 98 -4.28 -20.93 -38.11
CA LEU A 98 -4.27 -22.40 -38.18
C LEU A 98 -5.25 -22.89 -39.23
N GLN A 99 -6.44 -22.31 -39.29
CA GLN A 99 -7.44 -22.64 -40.30
C GLN A 99 -6.88 -22.43 -41.70
N LYS A 100 -6.32 -21.26 -41.99
CA LYS A 100 -5.67 -20.97 -43.29
C LYS A 100 -4.54 -21.93 -43.62
N TYR A 101 -3.70 -22.26 -42.63
CA TYR A 101 -2.62 -23.21 -42.82
C TYR A 101 -3.15 -24.59 -43.23
N TYR A 102 -4.13 -25.13 -42.48
CA TYR A 102 -4.70 -26.43 -42.80
C TYR A 102 -5.51 -26.43 -44.08
N GLU A 103 -6.24 -25.36 -44.40
CA GLU A 103 -6.91 -25.19 -45.70
C GLU A 103 -5.91 -25.30 -46.86
N ASN A 104 -4.75 -24.66 -46.75
CA ASN A 104 -3.70 -24.77 -47.76
C ASN A 104 -3.18 -26.22 -47.86
N CYS A 105 -2.90 -26.88 -46.72
CA CYS A 105 -2.48 -28.29 -46.71
C CYS A 105 -3.53 -29.20 -47.35
N TYR A 106 -4.82 -29.00 -47.05
CA TYR A 106 -5.90 -29.78 -47.66
C TYR A 106 -5.96 -29.58 -49.17
N GLN A 107 -5.80 -28.34 -49.65
CA GLN A 107 -5.76 -28.06 -51.09
C GLN A 107 -4.57 -28.75 -51.79
N GLU A 108 -3.40 -28.76 -51.15
CA GLU A 108 -2.21 -29.45 -51.66
C GLU A 108 -2.43 -30.96 -51.73
N TRP A 109 -2.88 -31.58 -50.64
CA TRP A 109 -3.18 -33.01 -50.61
C TRP A 109 -4.26 -33.40 -51.60
N GLU A 110 -5.29 -32.57 -51.78
CA GLU A 110 -6.34 -32.87 -52.75
C GLU A 110 -5.83 -32.82 -54.19
N LYS A 111 -4.88 -31.93 -54.51
CA LYS A 111 -4.20 -31.92 -55.82
C LYS A 111 -3.39 -33.21 -56.02
N GLU A 112 -2.63 -33.62 -55.03
CA GLU A 112 -1.81 -34.85 -55.09
C GLU A 112 -2.65 -36.12 -55.20
N LEU A 113 -3.75 -36.21 -54.45
CA LEU A 113 -4.67 -37.34 -54.51
C LEU A 113 -5.38 -37.40 -55.86
N ARG A 114 -5.85 -36.26 -56.39
CA ARG A 114 -6.47 -36.21 -57.72
C ARG A 114 -5.50 -36.65 -58.81
N ALA A 115 -4.22 -36.30 -58.71
CA ALA A 115 -3.19 -36.78 -59.64
C ALA A 115 -3.05 -38.32 -59.61
N ARG A 116 -3.43 -38.97 -58.50
CA ARG A 116 -3.47 -40.43 -58.34
C ARG A 116 -4.86 -41.04 -58.58
N GLY A 117 -5.84 -40.24 -59.00
CA GLY A 117 -7.23 -40.67 -59.20
C GLY A 117 -8.02 -40.89 -57.90
N LEU A 118 -7.53 -40.39 -56.77
CA LEU A 118 -8.17 -40.48 -55.45
C LEU A 118 -8.74 -39.11 -55.02
N ALA A 119 -9.59 -39.09 -53.99
CA ALA A 119 -10.14 -37.86 -53.41
C ALA A 119 -10.29 -37.96 -51.89
N LEU A 120 -10.26 -36.82 -51.20
CA LEU A 120 -10.55 -36.73 -49.77
C LEU A 120 -12.04 -36.97 -49.52
N VAL A 121 -12.35 -37.78 -48.50
CA VAL A 121 -13.72 -37.96 -48.01
C VAL A 121 -14.16 -36.65 -47.37
N ARG A 122 -15.33 -36.15 -47.77
CA ARG A 122 -15.97 -34.99 -47.18
C ARG A 122 -17.27 -35.45 -46.55
N ASP A 123 -17.49 -35.06 -45.30
CA ASP A 123 -18.79 -35.24 -44.66
C ASP A 123 -19.82 -34.46 -45.47
N ARG A 124 -20.89 -35.15 -45.89
CA ARG A 124 -22.05 -34.52 -46.50
C ARG A 124 -23.06 -34.31 -45.37
N ASP A 125 -23.42 -33.06 -45.13
CA ASP A 125 -24.61 -32.71 -44.33
C ASP A 125 -25.88 -33.28 -44.97
#